data_AF-A0ABD5DIQ1-F1
#
_entry.id   AF-A0ABD5DIQ1-F1
#
_cell.length_a   1.000
_cell.length_b   1.000
_cell.length_c   1.000
_cell.angle_alpha   90.00
_cell.angle_beta   90.00
_cell.angle_gamma   90.00
#
_symmetry.space_group_name_H-M   'P 1'
#
loop_
_entity.id
_entity.type
_entity.pdbx_description
1 polymer ?
#
loop_
_entity_poly.entity_id
_entity_poly.type
_entity_poly.pdbx_seq_one_letter_code
_entity_poly.pdbx_strand_id
1 'polypeptide(L)' 'MSDSQYAVIYDLHSHTTASDGRLTPQELVHRAHEMRVGTLAITDHDSVAAIPAAREEIARAGLP' A
#
# COMPACT_ATOMS: atom_id res chain seq x y z
N MET A 1 0.89 28.74 -5.72
CA MET A 1 0.68 28.06 -4.42
C MET A 1 1.94 27.24 -4.20
N SER A 2 2.58 27.38 -3.04
CA SER A 2 3.85 26.70 -2.76
C SER A 2 3.64 25.19 -2.81
N ASP A 3 4.04 24.54 -3.89
CA ASP A 3 4.35 23.12 -3.89
C ASP A 3 5.54 22.96 -2.94
N SER A 4 5.25 22.91 -1.65
CA SER A 4 6.18 22.43 -0.66
C SER A 4 6.53 21.02 -1.12
N GLN A 5 7.73 20.87 -1.66
CA GLN A 5 8.31 19.63 -2.15
C GLN A 5 8.49 18.70 -0.94
N TYR A 6 7.38 18.17 -0.43
CA TYR A 6 7.41 17.13 0.57
C TYR A 6 8.13 15.94 -0.05
N ALA A 7 9.10 15.40 0.69
CA ALA A 7 9.77 14.18 0.27
C ALA A 7 8.72 13.10 0.00
N VAL A 8 8.85 12.42 -1.14
CA VAL A 8 8.02 11.26 -1.44
C VAL A 8 8.25 10.23 -0.33
N ILE A 9 7.17 9.81 0.33
CA ILE A 9 7.25 8.77 1.36
C ILE A 9 7.30 7.41 0.67
N TYR A 10 8.34 6.64 0.98
CA TYR A 10 8.51 5.26 0.55
C TYR A 10 8.30 4.37 1.76
N ASP A 11 7.20 3.61 1.76
CA ASP A 11 6.99 2.52 2.70
C ASP A 11 7.44 1.22 2.03
N LEU A 12 8.62 0.75 2.43
CA LEU A 12 9.26 -0.40 1.80
C LEU A 12 9.12 -1.70 2.61
N HIS A 13 8.32 -1.68 3.68
CA HIS A 13 8.15 -2.84 4.56
C HIS A 13 6.80 -2.78 5.27
N SER A 14 5.81 -3.41 4.67
CA SER A 14 4.45 -3.45 5.19
C SER A 14 3.84 -4.84 5.02
N HIS A 15 3.07 -5.25 6.02
CA HIS A 15 2.46 -6.57 6.10
C HIS A 15 0.94 -6.45 6.03
N THR A 16 0.30 -7.43 5.39
CA THR A 16 -1.14 -7.58 5.28
C THR A 16 -1.64 -8.74 6.13
N THR A 17 -2.96 -8.93 6.18
CA THR A 17 -3.58 -10.13 6.78
C THR A 17 -3.26 -11.43 6.04
N ALA A 18 -2.56 -11.40 4.88
CA ALA A 18 -2.05 -12.61 4.25
C ALA A 18 -0.79 -13.16 4.94
N SER A 19 -0.19 -12.42 5.89
CA SER A 19 0.71 -12.96 6.90
C SER A 19 0.24 -12.60 8.32
N ASP A 20 0.83 -11.59 8.93
CA ASP A 20 0.73 -11.16 10.33
C ASP A 20 0.39 -9.66 10.45
N GLY A 21 0.16 -9.00 9.32
CA GLY A 21 -0.33 -7.64 9.26
C GLY A 21 -1.78 -7.52 9.73
N ARG A 22 -2.19 -6.28 10.03
CA ARG A 22 -3.52 -5.98 10.58
C ARG A 22 -4.54 -5.53 9.54
N LEU A 23 -4.07 -5.06 8.39
CA LEU A 23 -4.92 -4.57 7.32
C LEU A 23 -4.98 -5.60 6.21
N THR A 24 -6.17 -5.77 5.62
CA THR A 24 -6.30 -6.50 4.36
C THR A 24 -5.48 -5.83 3.26
N PRO A 25 -5.13 -6.53 2.17
CA PRO A 25 -4.43 -5.91 1.04
C PRO A 25 -5.16 -4.67 0.51
N GLN A 26 -6.49 -4.68 0.52
CA GLN A 26 -7.34 -3.57 0.11
C GLN A 26 -7.23 -2.39 1.08
N GLU A 27 -7.40 -2.62 2.38
CA GLU A 27 -7.29 -1.55 3.39
C GLU A 27 -5.88 -0.93 3.41
N LEU A 28 -4.84 -1.73 3.19
CA LEU A 28 -3.47 -1.25 3.18
C LEU A 28 -3.20 -0.26 2.04
N VAL A 29 -3.67 -0.54 0.82
CA VAL A 29 -3.46 0.39 -0.32
C VAL A 29 -4.25 1.69 -0.16
N HIS A 30 -5.47 1.64 0.39
CA HIS A 30 -6.23 2.83 0.74
C HIS A 30 -5.53 3.64 1.83
N ARG A 31 -5.03 2.97 2.86
CA ARG A 31 -4.29 3.61 3.95
C ARG A 31 -3.02 4.30 3.44
N ALA A 32 -2.27 3.66 2.54
CA ALA A 32 -1.09 4.25 1.94
C ALA A 32 -1.43 5.54 1.16
N HIS A 33 -2.52 5.52 0.39
CA HIS A 33 -3.00 6.71 -0.32
C HIS A 33 -3.40 7.85 0.63
N GLU A 34 -4.19 7.56 1.67
CA GLU A 34 -4.60 8.53 2.70
C GLU A 34 -3.40 9.19 3.39
N MET A 35 -2.37 8.39 3.66
CA MET A 35 -1.15 8.82 4.33
C MET A 35 -0.13 9.47 3.38
N ARG A 36 -0.47 9.61 2.09
CA ARG A 36 0.40 10.19 1.04
C ARG A 36 1.72 9.43 0.87
N VAL A 37 1.67 8.10 1.03
CA VAL A 37 2.76 7.20 0.66
C VAL A 37 2.82 7.15 -0.86
N GLY A 38 3.93 7.59 -1.44
CA GLY A 38 4.11 7.61 -2.90
C GLY A 38 4.60 6.27 -3.47
N THR A 39 5.17 5.41 -2.63
CA THR A 39 5.52 4.04 -3.01
C THR A 39 5.32 3.12 -1.83
N LEU A 40 4.51 2.08 -2.02
CA LEU A 40 4.21 1.06 -1.03
C LEU A 40 4.75 -0.30 -1.50
N ALA A 41 5.48 -0.99 -0.64
CA ALA A 41 5.85 -2.39 -0.80
C ALA A 41 5.08 -3.27 0.18
N ILE A 42 4.51 -4.36 -0.32
CA ILE A 42 3.92 -5.43 0.51
C ILE A 42 4.98 -6.53 0.65
N THR A 43 5.37 -6.82 1.89
CA THR A 43 6.46 -7.72 2.26
C THR A 43 6.00 -8.78 3.25
N ASP A 44 4.88 -9.44 2.93
CA ASP A 44 4.32 -10.52 3.76
C ASP A 44 5.34 -11.65 3.98
N HIS A 45 5.26 -12.31 5.14
CA HIS A 45 6.12 -13.45 5.46
C HIS A 45 5.87 -14.61 4.50
N ASP A 46 6.93 -15.04 3.82
CA ASP A 46 7.01 -16.23 2.95
C ASP A 46 5.89 -16.34 1.90
N SER A 47 5.24 -15.21 1.56
CA SER A 47 4.04 -15.20 0.74
C SER A 47 3.95 -13.94 -0.12
N VAL A 48 3.30 -14.08 -1.28
CA VAL A 48 2.91 -12.98 -2.17
C VAL A 48 1.40 -12.99 -2.44
N ALA A 49 0.64 -13.73 -1.62
CA ALA A 49 -0.80 -13.93 -1.83
C ALA A 49 -1.63 -12.64 -1.76
N ALA A 50 -1.12 -11.60 -1.10
CA ALA A 50 -1.74 -10.28 -1.05
C ALA A 50 -1.67 -9.51 -2.37
N ILE A 51 -0.68 -9.78 -3.23
CA ILE A 51 -0.39 -8.95 -4.41
C ILE A 51 -1.55 -8.91 -5.41
N PRO A 52 -2.21 -10.03 -5.80
CA PRO A 52 -3.35 -9.97 -6.71
C PRO A 52 -4.50 -9.10 -6.16
N ALA A 53 -4.86 -9.31 -4.89
CA ALA A 53 -5.94 -8.57 -4.24
C ALA A 53 -5.65 -7.06 -4.12
N ALA A 54 -4.40 -6.68 -3.79
CA ALA A 54 -3.98 -5.29 -3.76
C ALA A 54 -4.06 -4.64 -5.15
N ARG A 55 -3.60 -5.34 -6.20
CA ARG A 55 -3.63 -4.83 -7.59
C ARG A 55 -5.04 -4.66 -8.13
N GLU A 56 -5.92 -5.62 -7.85
CA GLU A 56 -7.33 -5.54 -8.21
C GLU A 56 -8.01 -4.34 -7.52
N GLU A 57 -7.70 -4.10 -6.25
CA GLU A 57 -8.21 -2.93 -5.52
C GLU A 57 -7.75 -1.62 -6.12
N ILE A 58 -6.44 -1.50 -6.39
CA ILE A 58 -5.85 -0.31 -6.99
C ILE A 58 -6.57 0.02 -8.31
N ALA A 59 -6.76 -0.98 -9.18
CA ALA A 59 -7.47 -0.82 -10.44
C ALA A 59 -8.95 -0.45 -10.25
N ARG A 60 -9.65 -1.10 -9.31
CA ARG A 60 -11.07 -0.86 -9.04
C ARG A 60 -11.35 0.53 -8.46
N ALA A 61 -10.48 0.98 -7.55
CA ALA A 61 -10.64 2.25 -6.83
C ALA A 61 -9.98 3.44 -7.55
N GLY A 62 -9.19 3.19 -8.60
CA GLY A 62 -8.46 4.24 -9.32
C GLY A 62 -7.34 4.86 -8.50
N LEU A 63 -6.71 4.06 -7.63
CA LEU A 63 -5.54 4.49 -6.87
C LEU A 63 -4.30 4.57 -7.78
N PRO A 64 -3.33 5.46 -7.47
CA PRO A 64 -2.10 5.58 -8.24
C PRO A 64 -1.23 4.33 -8.22
#